data_AF-A0AAV7BHJ2-F1
#
_entry.id   AF-A0AAV7BHJ2-F1
#
_cell.length_a   1.000
_cell.length_b   1.000
_cell.length_c   1.000
_cell.angle_alpha   90.00
_cell.angle_beta   90.00
_cell.angle_gamma   90.00
#
_symmetry.space_group_name_H-M   'P 1'
#
loop_
_entity.id
_entity.type
_entity.pdbx_description
1 polymer ?
#
loop_
_entity_poly.entity_id
_entity_poly.type
_entity_poly.pdbx_seq_one_letter_code
_entity_poly.pdbx_strand_id
1 'polypeptide(L)'
;MNRIFGKSKPKAPPPNLTDCIGSVDSRAESIDKKIARLDAELLKYKDQMKKMREGPSKNMVKQKAMRVLKQKRMYEQQRDNLNQQSFNMEQANYTIQTLKDTKTTVEAMKIGTKEMKKAYKEVKIDQIEDLQDQLEDMMENANEIQDALSRSYGTPEIDEDDLEAGKEACVH
;
A
#
# COMPACT_ATOMS: atom_id res chain seq x y z
N MET A 1 -34.46 -33.54 -37.20
CA MET A 1 -34.03 -34.13 -35.91
C MET A 1 -33.14 -33.12 -35.20
N ASN A 2 -33.63 -32.54 -34.10
CA ASN A 2 -32.98 -31.45 -33.38
C ASN A 2 -31.79 -31.97 -32.55
N ARG A 3 -30.62 -31.35 -32.74
CA ARG A 3 -29.44 -31.56 -31.88
C ARG A 3 -29.74 -31.05 -30.47
N ILE A 4 -30.02 -31.97 -29.57
CA ILE A 4 -30.00 -31.81 -28.12
C ILE A 4 -28.51 -31.76 -27.72
N PHE A 5 -27.85 -30.62 -27.91
CA PHE A 5 -26.52 -30.38 -27.36
C PHE A 5 -26.64 -29.32 -26.26
N GLY A 6 -26.34 -29.75 -25.04
CA GLY A 6 -26.35 -28.93 -23.84
C GLY A 6 -25.50 -27.69 -24.01
N LYS A 7 -26.08 -26.53 -23.65
CA LYS A 7 -25.33 -25.29 -23.45
C LYS A 7 -24.19 -25.58 -22.48
N SER A 8 -22.96 -25.34 -22.90
CA SER A 8 -21.81 -25.34 -22.00
C SER A 8 -22.11 -24.38 -20.85
N LYS A 9 -21.97 -24.86 -19.61
CA LYS A 9 -22.10 -24.00 -18.43
C LYS A 9 -21.15 -22.82 -18.61
N PRO A 10 -21.57 -21.58 -18.28
CA PRO A 10 -20.69 -20.43 -18.33
C PRO A 10 -19.42 -20.76 -17.51
N LYS A 11 -18.26 -20.57 -18.14
CA LYS A 11 -16.95 -20.80 -17.50
C LYS A 11 -16.92 -19.91 -16.26
N ALA A 12 -16.83 -20.53 -15.08
CA ALA A 12 -16.69 -19.78 -13.85
C ALA A 12 -15.47 -18.85 -13.95
N PRO A 13 -15.55 -17.62 -13.40
CA PRO A 13 -14.41 -16.73 -13.39
C PRO A 13 -13.21 -17.44 -12.73
N PRO A 14 -11.98 -17.16 -13.19
CA PRO A 14 -10.79 -17.72 -12.57
C PRO A 14 -10.76 -17.34 -11.09
N PRO A 15 -10.26 -18.23 -10.21
CA PRO A 15 -10.15 -17.92 -8.80
C PRO A 15 -9.30 -16.64 -8.61
N ASN A 16 -9.82 -15.70 -7.82
CA ASN A 16 -9.06 -14.54 -7.39
C ASN A 16 -8.69 -14.70 -5.91
N LEU A 17 -7.61 -14.02 -5.50
CA LEU A 17 -7.07 -14.16 -4.15
C LEU A 17 -8.08 -13.70 -3.08
N THR A 18 -8.88 -12.66 -3.36
CA THR A 18 -9.88 -12.15 -2.44
C THR A 18 -10.94 -13.21 -2.08
N ASP A 19 -11.46 -13.94 -3.07
CA ASP A 19 -12.43 -15.01 -2.85
C ASP A 19 -11.80 -16.20 -2.09
N CYS A 20 -10.54 -16.51 -2.40
CA CYS A 20 -9.79 -17.55 -1.69
C CYS A 20 -9.54 -17.18 -0.22
N ILE A 21 -9.17 -15.93 0.06
CA ILE A 21 -9.02 -15.38 1.42
C ILE A 21 -10.33 -15.56 2.19
N GLY A 22 -11.45 -15.05 1.64
CA GLY A 22 -12.76 -15.16 2.32
C GLY A 22 -13.19 -16.61 2.59
N SER A 23 -12.86 -17.55 1.70
CA SER A 23 -13.12 -18.99 1.91
C SER A 23 -12.26 -19.58 3.03
N VAL A 24 -10.98 -19.21 3.11
CA VAL A 24 -10.07 -19.66 4.17
C VAL A 24 -10.51 -19.07 5.52
N ASP A 25 -10.87 -17.79 5.56
CA ASP A 25 -11.35 -17.12 6.78
C ASP A 25 -12.65 -17.76 7.30
N SER A 26 -13.61 -18.04 6.42
CA SER A 26 -14.86 -18.72 6.81
C SER A 26 -14.62 -20.11 7.42
N ARG A 27 -13.59 -20.82 6.91
CA ARG A 27 -13.18 -22.11 7.48
C ARG A 27 -12.52 -21.92 8.84
N ALA A 28 -11.69 -20.89 9.03
CA ALA A 28 -11.08 -20.55 10.31
C ALA A 28 -12.16 -20.23 11.36
N GLU A 29 -13.15 -19.40 11.03
CA GLU A 29 -14.29 -19.09 11.89
C GLU A 29 -15.09 -20.34 12.29
N SER A 30 -15.27 -21.26 11.35
CA SER A 30 -15.94 -22.53 11.60
C SER A 30 -15.17 -23.41 12.59
N ILE A 31 -13.84 -23.32 12.59
CA ILE A 31 -12.98 -23.98 13.59
C ILE A 31 -13.06 -23.24 14.94
N ASP A 32 -13.05 -21.91 14.97
CA ASP A 32 -13.22 -21.13 16.20
C ASP A 32 -14.54 -21.49 16.92
N LYS A 33 -15.63 -21.67 16.18
CA LYS A 33 -16.89 -22.17 16.75
C LYS A 33 -16.77 -23.55 17.39
N LYS A 34 -15.92 -24.44 16.88
CA LYS A 34 -15.65 -25.76 17.49
C LYS A 34 -14.78 -25.61 18.74
N ILE A 35 -13.76 -24.75 18.69
CA ILE A 35 -12.89 -24.43 19.84
C ILE A 35 -13.74 -23.88 20.99
N ALA A 36 -14.64 -22.93 20.73
CA ALA A 36 -15.53 -22.34 21.74
C ALA A 36 -16.44 -23.37 22.44
N ARG A 37 -16.94 -24.37 21.68
CA ARG A 37 -17.73 -25.47 22.27
C ARG A 37 -16.88 -26.34 23.20
N LEU A 38 -15.64 -26.65 22.80
CA LEU A 38 -14.71 -27.44 23.62
C LEU A 38 -14.28 -26.66 24.87
N ASP A 39 -14.11 -25.33 24.79
CA ASP A 39 -13.84 -24.48 25.95
C ASP A 39 -14.99 -24.49 26.96
N ALA A 40 -16.23 -24.37 26.48
CA ALA A 40 -17.40 -24.48 27.34
C ALA A 40 -17.48 -25.86 28.03
N GLU A 41 -17.11 -26.93 27.33
CA GLU A 41 -17.04 -28.28 27.91
C GLU A 41 -15.92 -28.41 28.96
N LEU A 42 -14.73 -27.87 28.67
CA LEU A 42 -13.60 -27.84 29.62
C LEU A 42 -13.95 -27.07 30.89
N LEU A 43 -14.68 -25.97 30.77
CA LEU A 43 -15.15 -25.20 31.92
C LEU A 43 -16.06 -26.05 32.82
N LYS A 44 -17.01 -26.80 32.22
CA LYS A 44 -17.88 -27.73 32.96
C LYS A 44 -17.08 -28.80 33.70
N TYR A 45 -16.07 -29.41 33.07
CA TYR A 45 -15.21 -30.37 33.76
C TYR A 45 -14.39 -29.74 34.89
N LYS A 46 -13.87 -28.53 34.68
CA LYS A 46 -13.14 -27.78 35.71
C LYS A 46 -14.04 -27.54 36.93
N ASP A 47 -15.26 -27.08 36.72
CA ASP A 47 -16.20 -26.80 37.82
C ASP A 47 -16.72 -28.07 38.50
N GLN A 48 -16.91 -29.16 37.75
CA GLN A 48 -17.21 -30.47 38.32
C GLN A 48 -16.07 -30.94 39.24
N MET A 49 -14.83 -30.91 38.75
CA MET A 49 -13.66 -31.35 39.53
C MET A 49 -13.41 -30.53 40.79
N LYS A 50 -13.73 -29.22 40.80
CA LYS A 50 -13.63 -28.37 42.00
C LYS A 50 -14.50 -28.88 43.15
N LYS A 51 -15.65 -29.48 42.84
CA LYS A 51 -16.61 -30.00 43.83
C LYS A 51 -16.32 -31.44 44.25
N MET A 52 -15.33 -32.09 43.65
CA MET A 52 -14.98 -33.48 43.90
C MET A 52 -13.79 -33.61 44.85
N ARG A 53 -13.90 -34.57 45.78
CA ARG A 53 -12.76 -35.06 46.57
C ARG A 53 -11.75 -35.77 45.66
N GLU A 54 -10.49 -35.77 46.07
CA GLU A 54 -9.46 -36.55 45.39
C GLU A 54 -9.81 -38.04 45.42
N GLY A 55 -9.56 -38.72 44.30
CA GLY A 55 -9.84 -40.15 44.18
C GLY A 55 -10.16 -40.62 42.76
N PRO A 56 -10.49 -41.91 42.58
CA PRO A 56 -10.71 -42.53 41.28
C PRO A 56 -11.74 -41.80 40.42
N SER A 57 -12.86 -41.35 41.01
CA SER A 57 -13.90 -40.64 40.28
C SER A 57 -13.41 -39.30 39.72
N LYS A 58 -12.62 -38.53 40.48
CA LYS A 58 -12.05 -37.25 40.01
C LYS A 58 -11.00 -37.49 38.93
N ASN A 59 -10.21 -38.56 39.05
CA ASN A 59 -9.25 -38.96 38.03
C ASN A 59 -9.92 -39.32 36.68
N MET A 60 -11.09 -39.97 36.71
CA MET A 60 -11.85 -40.24 35.48
C MET A 60 -12.32 -38.94 34.80
N VAL A 61 -12.80 -37.96 35.55
CA VAL A 61 -13.21 -36.65 35.00
C VAL A 61 -11.99 -35.91 34.44
N LYS A 62 -10.85 -35.94 35.14
CA LYS A 62 -9.58 -35.38 34.65
C LYS A 62 -9.16 -36.01 33.32
N GLN A 63 -9.25 -37.33 33.18
CA GLN A 63 -8.93 -38.00 31.91
C GLN A 63 -9.87 -37.58 30.77
N LYS A 64 -11.17 -37.41 31.03
CA LYS A 64 -12.11 -36.87 30.03
C LYS A 64 -11.73 -35.44 29.62
N ALA A 65 -11.47 -34.57 30.59
CA ALA A 65 -11.04 -33.20 30.34
C ALA A 65 -9.73 -33.15 29.51
N MET A 66 -8.77 -34.04 29.79
CA MET A 66 -7.53 -34.13 29.01
C MET A 66 -7.76 -34.52 27.54
N ARG A 67 -8.73 -35.40 27.25
CA ARG A 67 -9.09 -35.75 25.86
C ARG A 67 -9.68 -34.55 25.12
N VAL A 68 -10.59 -33.82 25.76
CA VAL A 68 -11.19 -32.60 25.21
C VAL A 68 -10.13 -31.52 24.99
N LEU A 69 -9.20 -31.34 25.94
CA LEU A 69 -8.09 -30.39 25.79
C LEU A 69 -7.19 -30.74 24.61
N LYS A 70 -6.88 -32.03 24.42
CA LYS A 70 -6.09 -32.49 23.26
C LYS A 70 -6.81 -32.19 21.95
N GLN A 71 -8.12 -32.42 21.89
CA GLN A 71 -8.93 -32.11 20.72
C GLN A 71 -8.98 -30.59 20.45
N LYS A 72 -9.13 -29.77 21.50
CA LYS A 72 -9.08 -28.32 21.39
C LYS A 72 -7.77 -27.85 20.78
N ARG A 73 -6.63 -28.30 21.32
CA ARG A 73 -5.29 -27.95 20.79
C ARG A 73 -5.09 -28.32 19.34
N MET A 74 -5.65 -29.46 18.91
CA MET A 74 -5.62 -29.86 17.50
C MET A 74 -6.38 -28.86 16.62
N TYR A 75 -7.53 -28.38 17.06
CA TYR A 75 -8.29 -27.36 16.32
C TYR A 75 -7.63 -25.99 16.38
N GLU A 76 -7.04 -25.58 17.50
CA GLU A 76 -6.24 -24.35 17.60
C GLU A 76 -5.12 -24.35 16.55
N GLN A 77 -4.36 -25.45 16.44
CA GLN A 77 -3.31 -25.58 15.42
C GLN A 77 -3.87 -25.52 13.98
N GLN A 78 -5.01 -26.16 13.71
CA GLN A 78 -5.64 -26.09 12.38
C GLN A 78 -6.08 -24.66 12.04
N ARG A 79 -6.65 -23.94 13.01
CA ARG A 79 -7.05 -22.54 12.87
C ARG A 79 -5.83 -21.66 12.60
N ASP A 80 -4.76 -21.82 13.37
CA ASP A 80 -3.53 -21.03 13.20
C ASP A 80 -2.92 -21.23 11.81
N ASN A 81 -2.92 -22.47 11.30
CA ASN A 81 -2.46 -22.75 9.94
C ASN A 81 -3.32 -22.06 8.85
N LEU A 82 -4.64 -22.01 9.04
CA LEU A 82 -5.54 -21.31 8.11
C LEU A 82 -5.32 -19.80 8.16
N ASN A 83 -5.15 -19.23 9.36
CA ASN A 83 -4.86 -17.80 9.52
C ASN A 83 -3.54 -17.44 8.85
N GLN A 84 -2.50 -18.26 9.00
CA GLN A 84 -1.22 -18.05 8.31
C GLN A 84 -1.39 -18.13 6.79
N GLN A 85 -2.20 -19.07 6.29
CA GLN A 85 -2.50 -19.17 4.86
C GLN A 85 -3.23 -17.91 4.35
N SER A 86 -4.22 -17.42 5.10
CA SER A 86 -4.95 -16.20 4.78
C SER A 86 -4.02 -15.00 4.71
N PHE A 87 -3.20 -14.80 5.74
CA PHE A 87 -2.20 -13.73 5.80
C PHE A 87 -1.23 -13.76 4.61
N ASN A 88 -0.71 -14.94 4.25
CA ASN A 88 0.20 -15.06 3.10
C ASN A 88 -0.50 -14.64 1.79
N MET A 89 -1.78 -14.96 1.62
CA MET A 89 -2.57 -14.54 0.47
C MET A 89 -2.88 -13.04 0.50
N GLU A 90 -3.14 -12.45 1.66
CA GLU A 90 -3.32 -11.00 1.82
C GLU A 90 -2.05 -10.23 1.41
N GLN A 91 -0.87 -10.70 1.84
CA GLN A 91 0.42 -10.12 1.43
C GLN A 91 0.62 -10.20 -0.09
N ALA A 92 0.29 -11.34 -0.71
CA ALA A 92 0.35 -11.50 -2.15
C ALA A 92 -0.64 -10.55 -2.86
N ASN A 93 -1.86 -10.42 -2.33
CA ASN A 93 -2.89 -9.54 -2.89
C ASN A 93 -2.46 -8.06 -2.82
N TYR A 94 -1.89 -7.63 -1.70
CA TYR A 94 -1.32 -6.30 -1.54
C TYR A 94 -0.17 -6.02 -2.52
N THR A 95 0.72 -6.99 -2.69
CA THR A 95 1.83 -6.91 -3.67
C THR A 95 1.29 -6.75 -5.09
N ILE A 96 0.28 -7.54 -5.47
CA ILE A 96 -0.38 -7.43 -6.77
C ILE A 96 -1.01 -6.06 -6.97
N GLN A 97 -1.66 -5.51 -5.96
CA GLN A 97 -2.23 -4.16 -6.04
C GLN A 97 -1.15 -3.10 -6.24
N THR A 98 -0.07 -3.15 -5.47
CA THR A 98 1.09 -2.26 -5.62
C THR A 98 1.69 -2.34 -7.03
N LEU A 99 1.79 -3.55 -7.61
CA LEU A 99 2.28 -3.75 -8.96
C LEU A 99 1.33 -3.18 -10.03
N LYS A 100 0.00 -3.27 -9.82
CA LYS A 100 -0.98 -2.63 -10.70
C LYS A 100 -0.84 -1.12 -10.67
N ASP A 101 -0.72 -0.52 -9.49
CA ASP A 101 -0.57 0.92 -9.33
C ASP A 101 0.74 1.40 -9.98
N THR A 102 1.83 0.67 -9.76
CA THR A 102 3.13 0.92 -10.43
C THR A 102 3.00 0.88 -11.95
N LYS A 103 2.29 -0.12 -12.49
CA LYS A 103 2.04 -0.22 -13.93
C LYS A 103 1.28 1.00 -14.44
N THR A 104 0.23 1.43 -13.75
CA THR A 104 -0.55 2.63 -14.11
C THR A 104 0.32 3.89 -14.11
N THR A 105 1.17 4.07 -13.11
CA THR A 105 2.14 5.17 -13.07
C THR A 105 3.09 5.14 -14.27
N VAL A 106 3.65 3.97 -14.60
CA VAL A 106 4.54 3.82 -15.77
C VAL A 106 3.81 4.12 -17.07
N GLU A 107 2.54 3.71 -17.21
CA GLU A 107 1.71 4.05 -18.37
C GLU A 107 1.47 5.55 -18.49
N ALA A 108 1.16 6.24 -17.37
CA ALA A 108 1.02 7.70 -17.34
C ALA A 108 2.33 8.41 -17.73
N MET A 109 3.47 7.97 -17.19
CA MET A 109 4.79 8.52 -17.56
C MET A 109 5.11 8.34 -19.05
N LYS A 110 4.73 7.20 -19.64
CA LYS A 110 4.90 6.96 -21.09
C LYS A 110 4.06 7.93 -21.91
N ILE A 111 2.85 8.24 -21.47
CA ILE A 111 1.97 9.23 -22.12
C ILE A 111 2.62 10.62 -22.02
N GLY A 112 2.97 11.07 -20.80
CA GLY A 112 3.61 12.37 -20.59
C GLY A 112 4.92 12.52 -21.35
N THR A 113 5.73 11.46 -21.44
CA THR A 113 6.98 11.47 -22.25
C THR A 113 6.68 11.66 -23.75
N LYS A 114 5.62 11.04 -24.28
CA LYS A 114 5.21 11.24 -25.68
C LYS A 114 4.73 12.67 -25.93
N GLU A 115 3.96 13.23 -25.00
CA GLU A 115 3.51 14.62 -25.07
C GLU A 115 4.67 15.60 -24.98
N MET A 116 5.61 15.40 -24.05
CA MET A 116 6.85 16.18 -23.98
C MET A 116 7.64 16.11 -25.29
N LYS A 117 7.80 14.91 -25.88
CA LYS A 117 8.48 14.77 -27.19
C LYS A 117 7.74 15.49 -28.32
N LYS A 118 6.42 15.59 -28.24
CA LYS A 118 5.62 16.32 -29.23
C LYS A 118 5.79 17.83 -29.04
N ALA A 119 5.65 18.32 -27.81
CA ALA A 119 5.89 19.71 -27.45
C ALA A 119 7.31 20.15 -27.85
N TYR A 120 8.32 19.31 -27.60
CA TYR A 120 9.71 19.60 -27.98
C TYR A 120 9.93 19.67 -29.50
N LYS A 121 9.09 19.01 -30.30
CA LYS A 121 9.11 19.14 -31.78
C LYS A 121 8.34 20.37 -32.27
N GLU A 122 7.34 20.82 -31.50
CA GLU A 122 6.53 22.01 -31.79
C GLU A 122 7.25 23.29 -31.35
N VAL A 123 8.09 23.23 -30.31
CA VAL A 123 9.14 24.22 -30.03
C VAL A 123 10.15 24.12 -31.18
N LYS A 124 10.00 24.98 -32.17
CA LYS A 124 10.89 25.01 -33.33
C LYS A 124 12.29 25.36 -32.85
N ILE A 125 13.28 24.54 -33.18
CA ILE A 125 14.71 24.88 -32.99
C ILE A 125 15.02 26.20 -33.71
N ASP A 126 14.36 26.46 -34.84
CA ASP A 126 14.42 27.74 -35.58
C ASP A 126 14.02 28.95 -34.71
N GLN A 127 13.12 28.79 -33.73
CA GLN A 127 12.74 29.87 -32.81
C GLN A 127 13.69 29.99 -31.63
N ILE A 128 14.51 28.97 -31.35
CA ILE A 128 15.54 29.03 -30.30
C ILE A 128 16.74 29.83 -30.80
N GLU A 129 17.12 29.71 -32.07
CA GLU A 129 18.15 30.56 -32.71
C GLU A 129 17.68 32.03 -32.72
N ASP A 130 16.45 32.31 -33.19
CA ASP A 130 15.86 33.66 -33.13
C ASP A 130 15.74 34.21 -31.68
N LEU A 131 15.47 33.35 -30.69
CA LEU A 131 15.43 33.74 -29.26
C LEU A 131 16.81 33.97 -28.67
N GLN A 132 17.83 33.23 -29.12
CA GLN A 132 19.22 33.44 -28.71
C GLN A 132 19.73 34.76 -29.25
N ASP A 133 19.49 35.05 -30.53
CA ASP A 133 19.85 36.33 -31.16
C ASP A 133 19.11 37.50 -30.49
N GLN A 134 17.80 37.35 -30.19
CA GLN A 134 17.04 38.37 -29.44
C GLN A 134 17.49 38.53 -27.98
N LEU A 135 17.97 37.46 -27.34
CA LEU A 135 18.55 37.51 -25.98
C LEU A 135 19.92 38.19 -25.99
N GLU A 136 20.74 37.95 -27.01
CA GLU A 136 22.04 38.60 -27.22
C GLU A 136 21.83 40.11 -27.49
N ASP A 137 20.90 40.47 -28.37
CA ASP A 137 20.48 41.86 -28.62
C ASP A 137 19.91 42.53 -27.35
N MET A 138 19.12 41.81 -26.54
CA MET A 138 18.60 42.36 -25.28
C MET A 138 19.70 42.54 -24.23
N MET A 139 20.69 41.65 -24.18
CA MET A 139 21.82 41.77 -23.26
C MET A 139 22.79 42.86 -23.70
N GLU A 140 23.04 43.04 -25.00
CA GLU A 140 23.76 44.20 -25.54
C GLU A 140 23.02 45.50 -25.25
N ASN A 141 21.70 45.57 -25.49
CA ASN A 141 20.89 46.72 -25.13
C ASN A 141 20.86 46.98 -23.62
N ALA A 142 20.81 45.94 -22.79
CA ALA A 142 20.87 46.09 -21.34
C ALA A 142 22.25 46.60 -20.87
N ASN A 143 23.34 46.14 -21.49
CA ASN A 143 24.69 46.66 -21.25
C ASN A 143 24.85 48.10 -21.78
N GLU A 144 24.29 48.44 -22.94
CA GLU A 144 24.27 49.81 -23.47
C GLU A 144 23.41 50.74 -22.60
N ILE A 145 22.27 50.26 -22.10
CA ILE A 145 21.43 50.99 -21.12
C ILE A 145 22.19 51.14 -19.81
N GLN A 146 22.87 50.11 -19.33
CA GLN A 146 23.68 50.18 -18.12
C GLN A 146 24.88 51.11 -18.29
N ASP A 147 25.53 51.16 -19.46
CA ASP A 147 26.61 52.10 -19.78
C ASP A 147 26.08 53.54 -19.98
N ALA A 148 24.91 53.71 -20.60
CA ALA A 148 24.25 55.01 -20.76
C ALA A 148 23.70 55.56 -19.44
N LEU A 149 23.21 54.69 -18.56
CA LEU A 149 22.78 55.01 -17.19
C LEU A 149 23.98 55.19 -16.25
N SER A 150 25.08 54.45 -16.43
CA SER A 150 26.36 54.60 -15.70
C SER A 150 27.07 55.90 -16.07
N ARG A 151 26.92 56.38 -17.31
CA ARG A 151 27.30 57.76 -17.69
C ARG A 151 26.46 58.84 -17.00
N SER A 152 25.33 58.49 -16.39
CA SER A 152 24.37 59.43 -15.78
C SER A 152 24.25 59.31 -14.25
N TYR A 153 24.68 58.20 -13.64
CA TYR A 153 24.68 58.04 -12.19
C TYR A 153 26.01 57.45 -11.72
N GLY A 154 26.91 58.34 -11.28
CA GLY A 154 27.89 57.97 -10.26
C GLY A 154 27.15 57.39 -9.06
N THR A 155 27.47 56.15 -8.75
CA THR A 155 26.94 55.32 -7.67
C THR A 155 26.98 56.06 -6.33
N PRO A 156 25.92 56.03 -5.51
CA PRO A 156 26.09 56.00 -4.07
C PRO A 156 26.36 54.54 -3.66
N GLU A 157 27.50 54.32 -3.03
CA GLU A 157 27.86 53.04 -2.40
C GLU A 157 26.80 52.69 -1.33
N ILE A 158 26.21 51.50 -1.43
CA ILE A 158 25.43 50.91 -0.35
C ILE A 158 26.45 50.14 0.51
N ASP A 159 26.64 50.61 1.73
CA ASP A 159 27.54 50.03 2.73
C ASP A 159 27.02 48.66 3.20
N GLU A 160 27.92 47.72 3.50
CA GLU A 160 27.58 46.34 3.91
C GLU A 160 26.75 46.26 5.21
N ASP A 161 26.71 47.34 6.00
CA ASP A 161 25.97 47.45 7.26
C ASP A 161 24.44 47.45 7.08
N ASP A 162 23.92 47.86 5.91
CA ASP A 162 22.47 47.84 5.63
C ASP A 162 21.97 46.43 5.21
N LEU A 163 22.90 45.52 4.86
CA LEU A 163 22.60 44.14 4.46
C LEU A 163 22.48 43.19 5.67
N GLU A 164 23.11 43.50 6.80
CA GLU A 164 23.10 42.64 7.99
C GLU A 164 21.85 42.85 8.86
N ALA A 165 21.31 44.08 8.91
CA ALA A 165 20.06 44.39 9.61
C ALA A 165 18.82 43.67 9.01
N GLY A 166 18.85 43.33 7.72
CA GLY A 166 17.76 42.64 7.03
C GLY A 166 17.67 41.13 7.30
N LYS A 167 18.75 40.49 7.77
CA LYS A 167 18.79 39.03 7.96
C LYS A 167 18.33 38.58 9.35
N GLU A 168 18.39 39.42 10.38
CA GLU A 168 17.95 39.07 11.73
C GLU A 168 16.43 39.19 11.94
N ALA A 169 15.70 39.90 11.08
CA ALA A 169 14.24 40.09 11.21
C ALA A 169 13.38 38.91 10.70
N CYS A 170 13.96 37.90 10.03
CA CYS A 170 13.23 36.74 9.48
C CYS A 170 13.44 35.43 10.24
N VAL A 171 14.11 35.45 11.39
CA VAL A 171 14.29 34.26 12.24
C VAL A 171 13.61 34.47 13.59
N HIS A 172 12.27 34.46 13.60
CA HIS A 172 11.44 34.03 14.73
C HIS A 172 10.13 33.43 14.22
#